data_AF-A0A933CAN1-F1
#
_entry.id   AF-A0A933CAN1-F1
#
_cell.length_a   1.000
_cell.length_b   1.000
_cell.length_c   1.000
_cell.angle_alpha   90.00
_cell.angle_beta   90.00
_cell.angle_gamma   90.00
#
_symmetry.space_group_name_H-M   'P 1'
#
loop_
_entity.id
_entity.type
_entity.pdbx_description
1 polymer ?
#
loop_
_entity_poly.entity_id
_entity_poly.type
_entity_poly.pdbx_seq_one_letter_code
_entity_poly.pdbx_strand_id
1 'polypeptide(L)'
;ALAQARPADAGALFWAGYGWAGWINLSKDSPDAVADLPKVVAVMERVQELSPGFYFGGPDLFLGSYYAIRPRLLGGDPAKSKAHFEAALRLSAGRFLMAKVLYAQYYAVAAQDPELFRQVLGETLEASPDLPHARLANAVAKLKAKRLMERTDELF
;
A
#
# COMPACT_ATOMS: atom_id res chain seq x y z
N ALA A 1 -19.94 15.91 2.34
CA ALA A 1 -19.76 15.21 1.05
C ALA A 1 -19.39 13.74 1.25
N LEU A 2 -18.22 13.40 1.82
CA LEU A 2 -17.80 12.00 2.03
C LEU A 2 -18.81 11.13 2.80
N ALA A 3 -19.46 11.67 3.84
CA ALA A 3 -20.48 10.96 4.61
C ALA A 3 -21.73 10.55 3.80
N GLN A 4 -21.99 11.21 2.67
CA GLN A 4 -23.11 10.90 1.77
C GLN A 4 -22.72 9.93 0.66
N ALA A 5 -21.43 9.59 0.53
CA ALA A 5 -20.96 8.64 -0.47
C ALA A 5 -21.51 7.24 -0.18
N ARG A 6 -21.83 6.52 -1.25
CA ARG A 6 -22.42 5.18 -1.28
C ARG A 6 -21.40 4.17 -1.84
N PRO A 7 -21.63 2.85 -1.69
CA PRO A 7 -20.71 1.84 -2.23
C PRO A 7 -20.37 2.00 -3.72
N ALA A 8 -21.32 2.49 -4.53
CA ALA A 8 -21.09 2.78 -5.95
C ALA A 8 -20.04 3.88 -6.21
N ASP A 9 -19.83 4.79 -5.25
CA ASP A 9 -18.87 5.90 -5.35
C ASP A 9 -17.44 5.47 -4.95
N ALA A 10 -17.28 4.28 -4.35
CA ALA A 10 -16.02 3.81 -3.79
C ALA A 10 -14.88 3.78 -4.83
N GLY A 11 -15.17 3.38 -6.07
CA GLY A 11 -14.16 3.34 -7.12
C GLY A 11 -13.66 4.72 -7.53
N ALA A 12 -14.57 5.70 -7.67
CA ALA A 12 -14.21 7.07 -8.00
C ALA A 12 -13.40 7.71 -6.86
N LEU A 13 -13.85 7.50 -5.61
CA LEU A 13 -13.14 7.97 -4.42
C LEU A 13 -11.75 7.35 -4.30
N PHE A 14 -11.62 6.04 -4.54
CA PHE A 14 -10.33 5.35 -4.48
C PHE A 14 -9.34 5.95 -5.47
N TRP A 15 -9.71 6.06 -6.75
CA TRP A 15 -8.79 6.55 -7.78
C TRP A 15 -8.47 8.03 -7.62
N ALA A 16 -9.44 8.85 -7.18
CA ALA A 16 -9.20 10.25 -6.85
C ALA A 16 -8.23 10.38 -5.67
N GLY A 17 -8.46 9.63 -4.58
CA GLY A 17 -7.58 9.63 -3.42
C GLY A 17 -6.19 9.08 -3.74
N TYR A 18 -6.09 8.03 -4.55
CA TYR A 18 -4.81 7.41 -4.93
C TYR A 18 -3.98 8.36 -5.81
N GLY A 19 -4.63 9.03 -6.77
CA GLY A 19 -3.99 10.08 -7.58
C GLY A 19 -3.53 11.27 -6.74
N TRP A 20 -4.37 11.72 -5.80
CA TRP A 20 -4.03 12.80 -4.87
C TRP A 20 -2.84 12.43 -3.98
N ALA A 21 -2.82 11.22 -3.40
CA ALA A 21 -1.67 10.69 -2.67
C ALA A 21 -0.41 10.64 -3.53
N GLY A 22 -0.53 10.24 -4.80
CA GLY A 22 0.57 10.22 -5.76
C GLY A 22 1.17 11.62 -5.95
N TRP A 23 0.33 12.62 -6.14
CA TRP A 23 0.76 14.03 -6.24
C TRP A 23 1.47 14.50 -4.96
N ILE A 24 0.92 14.22 -3.77
CA ILE A 24 1.56 14.56 -2.49
C ILE A 24 2.93 13.87 -2.38
N ASN A 25 3.01 12.58 -2.73
CA ASN A 25 4.25 11.82 -2.64
C ASN A 25 5.36 12.34 -3.59
N LEU A 26 4.97 12.96 -4.71
CA LEU A 26 5.89 13.62 -5.65
C LEU A 26 6.19 15.08 -5.27
N SER A 27 5.46 15.66 -4.32
CA SER A 27 5.54 17.08 -3.92
C SER A 27 5.82 17.24 -2.42
N LYS A 28 6.68 16.38 -1.84
CA LYS A 28 6.95 16.33 -0.39
C LYS A 28 7.61 17.58 0.16
N ASP A 29 8.23 18.36 -0.71
CA ASP A 29 8.85 19.66 -0.44
C ASP A 29 7.82 20.80 -0.37
N SER A 30 6.56 20.57 -0.78
CA SER A 30 5.46 21.53 -0.65
C SER A 30 4.67 21.33 0.64
N PRO A 31 4.73 22.28 1.60
CA PRO A 31 3.93 22.21 2.82
C PRO A 31 2.43 22.15 2.55
N ASP A 32 1.95 22.87 1.53
CA ASP A 32 0.53 22.89 1.14
C ASP A 32 0.06 21.52 0.63
N ALA A 33 0.90 20.84 -0.16
CA ALA A 33 0.59 19.48 -0.61
C ALA A 33 0.55 18.51 0.57
N VAL A 34 1.50 18.59 1.49
CA VAL A 34 1.56 17.73 2.68
C VAL A 34 0.37 17.99 3.61
N ALA A 35 -0.10 19.23 3.72
CA ALA A 35 -1.26 19.60 4.53
C ALA A 35 -2.57 18.93 4.07
N ASP A 36 -2.64 18.47 2.83
CA ASP A 36 -3.80 17.75 2.28
C ASP A 36 -3.82 16.27 2.61
N LEU A 37 -2.71 15.69 3.10
CA LEU A 37 -2.61 14.25 3.39
C LEU A 37 -3.74 13.71 4.29
N PRO A 38 -4.16 14.40 5.39
CA PRO A 38 -5.29 13.93 6.21
C PRO A 38 -6.60 13.80 5.43
N LYS A 39 -6.82 14.64 4.41
CA LYS A 39 -8.02 14.55 3.55
C LYS A 39 -7.99 13.27 2.72
N VAL A 40 -6.82 12.91 2.19
CA VAL A 40 -6.64 11.65 1.43
C VAL A 40 -6.84 10.43 2.31
N VAL A 41 -6.36 10.47 3.55
CA VAL A 41 -6.58 9.40 4.54
C VAL A 41 -8.08 9.22 4.78
N ALA A 42 -8.82 10.30 5.04
CA ALA A 42 -10.27 10.23 5.24
C ALA A 42 -11.01 9.68 4.00
N VAL A 43 -10.54 9.99 2.78
CA VAL A 43 -11.08 9.39 1.55
C VAL A 43 -10.83 7.88 1.54
N MET A 44 -9.63 7.43 1.87
CA MET A 44 -9.25 6.01 1.83
C MET A 44 -9.93 5.18 2.91
N GLU A 45 -10.06 5.72 4.13
CA GLU A 45 -10.88 5.12 5.20
C GLU A 45 -12.33 4.99 4.75
N ARG A 46 -12.89 6.02 4.11
CA ARG A 46 -14.25 5.95 3.58
C ARG A 46 -14.41 4.90 2.48
N VAL A 47 -13.42 4.75 1.58
CA VAL A 47 -13.43 3.68 0.58
C VAL A 47 -13.39 2.30 1.24
N GLN A 48 -12.56 2.13 2.28
CA GLN A 48 -12.48 0.88 3.03
C GLN A 48 -13.82 0.51 3.67
N GLU A 49 -14.53 1.46 4.26
CA GLU A 49 -15.88 1.25 4.81
C GLU A 49 -16.90 0.88 3.73
N LEU A 50 -16.85 1.57 2.58
CA LEU A 50 -17.85 1.45 1.51
C LEU A 50 -17.67 0.21 0.64
N SER A 51 -16.43 -0.22 0.42
CA SER A 51 -16.08 -1.37 -0.41
C SER A 51 -14.81 -2.05 0.13
N PRO A 52 -14.94 -2.84 1.21
CA PRO A 52 -13.83 -3.65 1.72
C PRO A 52 -13.27 -4.53 0.61
N GLY A 53 -11.94 -4.52 0.42
CA GLY A 53 -11.29 -5.30 -0.64
C GLY A 53 -11.33 -4.68 -2.03
N PHE A 54 -11.83 -3.45 -2.20
CA PHE A 54 -11.75 -2.74 -3.48
C PHE A 54 -10.33 -2.78 -4.04
N TYR A 55 -10.20 -3.06 -5.35
CA TYR A 55 -8.92 -3.20 -6.04
C TYR A 55 -7.90 -4.07 -5.29
N PHE A 56 -8.30 -5.30 -4.95
CA PHE A 56 -7.45 -6.29 -4.26
C PHE A 56 -6.96 -5.84 -2.87
N GLY A 57 -7.77 -5.04 -2.16
CA GLY A 57 -7.37 -4.43 -0.88
C GLY A 57 -6.59 -3.12 -1.03
N GLY A 58 -6.82 -2.37 -2.10
CA GLY A 58 -6.18 -1.08 -2.36
C GLY A 58 -6.21 -0.09 -1.18
N PRO A 59 -7.35 0.12 -0.49
CA PRO A 59 -7.41 0.99 0.69
C PRO A 59 -6.47 0.53 1.81
N ASP A 60 -6.41 -0.78 2.07
CA ASP A 60 -5.48 -1.36 3.03
C ASP A 60 -4.01 -1.18 2.59
N LEU A 61 -3.69 -1.33 1.31
CA LEU A 61 -2.34 -1.05 0.82
C LEU A 61 -1.93 0.41 1.01
N PHE A 62 -2.86 1.34 0.79
CA PHE A 62 -2.65 2.75 1.06
C PHE A 62 -2.41 3.00 2.56
N LEU A 63 -3.34 2.57 3.42
CA LEU A 63 -3.27 2.81 4.87
C LEU A 63 -2.05 2.12 5.49
N GLY A 64 -1.73 0.90 5.06
CA GLY A 64 -0.53 0.16 5.43
C GLY A 64 0.74 0.96 5.15
N SER A 65 0.86 1.50 3.94
CA SER A 65 1.98 2.35 3.55
C SER A 65 2.02 3.66 4.36
N TYR A 66 0.87 4.30 4.53
CA TYR A 66 0.72 5.56 5.27
C TYR A 66 1.20 5.43 6.73
N TYR A 67 0.79 4.37 7.43
CA TYR A 67 1.19 4.16 8.82
C TYR A 67 2.66 3.74 8.97
N ALA A 68 3.29 3.14 7.95
CA ALA A 68 4.70 2.75 7.99
C ALA A 68 5.67 3.91 7.70
N ILE A 69 5.36 4.77 6.72
CA ILE A 69 6.30 5.80 6.24
C ILE A 69 6.49 6.93 7.27
N ARG A 70 5.51 7.16 8.14
CA ARG A 70 5.51 8.31 9.05
C ARG A 70 6.29 8.01 10.34
N PRO A 71 7.03 8.98 10.89
CA PRO A 71 7.55 8.87 12.24
C PRO A 71 6.42 8.67 13.26
N ARG A 72 6.69 7.92 14.34
CA ARG A 72 5.71 7.67 15.42
C ARG A 72 5.15 8.96 16.01
N LEU A 73 6.00 9.97 16.22
CA LEU A 73 5.59 11.28 16.76
C LEU A 73 4.57 12.00 15.87
N LEU A 74 4.57 11.70 14.56
CA LEU A 74 3.64 12.29 13.61
C LEU A 74 2.43 11.38 13.34
N GLY A 75 2.28 10.25 14.05
CA GLY A 75 1.15 9.34 13.88
C GLY A 75 1.43 8.13 12.98
N GLY A 76 2.70 7.82 12.72
CA GLY A 76 3.10 6.51 12.23
C GLY A 76 2.82 5.41 13.27
N ASP A 77 2.36 4.26 12.80
CA ASP A 77 1.95 3.14 13.65
C ASP A 77 2.26 1.81 12.95
N PRO A 78 3.42 1.19 13.25
CA PRO A 78 3.80 -0.07 12.63
C PRO A 78 2.80 -1.20 12.87
N ALA A 79 2.09 -1.23 14.01
CA ALA A 79 1.10 -2.26 14.29
C ALA A 79 -0.11 -2.13 13.36
N LYS A 80 -0.63 -0.91 13.18
CA LYS A 80 -1.68 -0.64 12.18
C LYS A 80 -1.20 -0.93 10.77
N SER A 81 0.03 -0.53 10.44
CA SER A 81 0.62 -0.78 9.14
C SER A 81 0.61 -2.28 8.81
N LYS A 82 1.13 -3.10 9.74
CA LYS A 82 1.13 -4.56 9.62
C LYS A 82 -0.28 -5.11 9.40
N ALA A 83 -1.23 -4.71 10.23
CA ALA A 83 -2.60 -5.19 10.18
C ALA A 83 -3.26 -4.92 8.81
N HIS A 84 -3.04 -3.73 8.25
CA HIS A 84 -3.53 -3.38 6.92
C HIS A 84 -2.86 -4.20 5.81
N PHE A 85 -1.54 -4.33 5.82
CA PHE A 85 -0.86 -5.16 4.80
C PHE A 85 -1.31 -6.62 4.86
N GLU A 86 -1.44 -7.20 6.06
CA GLU A 86 -1.97 -8.55 6.23
C GLU A 86 -3.42 -8.67 5.77
N ALA A 87 -4.25 -7.64 5.97
CA ALA A 87 -5.61 -7.60 5.44
C ALA A 87 -5.63 -7.61 3.90
N ALA A 88 -4.81 -6.78 3.25
CA ALA A 88 -4.70 -6.76 1.79
C ALA A 88 -4.20 -8.10 1.21
N LEU A 89 -3.24 -8.75 1.89
CA LEU A 89 -2.77 -10.08 1.52
C LEU A 89 -3.89 -11.13 1.65
N ARG A 90 -4.68 -11.10 2.73
CA ARG A 90 -5.83 -12.01 2.89
C ARG A 90 -6.91 -11.76 1.84
N LEU A 91 -7.27 -10.51 1.58
CA LEU A 91 -8.32 -10.12 0.62
C LEU A 91 -7.98 -10.54 -0.82
N SER A 92 -6.70 -10.58 -1.17
CA SER A 92 -6.23 -11.05 -2.48
C SER A 92 -5.81 -12.52 -2.50
N ALA A 93 -5.97 -13.24 -1.38
CA ALA A 93 -5.39 -14.58 -1.16
C ALA A 93 -3.90 -14.66 -1.52
N GLY A 94 -3.15 -13.55 -1.35
CA GLY A 94 -1.75 -13.42 -1.72
C GLY A 94 -1.47 -13.36 -3.22
N ARG A 95 -2.50 -13.33 -4.08
CA ARG A 95 -2.40 -13.38 -5.55
C ARG A 95 -2.15 -12.02 -6.19
N PHE A 96 -2.42 -10.92 -5.48
CA PHE A 96 -2.02 -9.58 -5.90
C PHE A 96 -0.62 -9.26 -5.37
N LEU A 97 0.40 -9.55 -6.19
CA LEU A 97 1.80 -9.56 -5.76
C LEU A 97 2.33 -8.18 -5.35
N MET A 98 1.71 -7.09 -5.82
CA MET A 98 2.08 -5.74 -5.40
C MET A 98 1.89 -5.55 -3.89
N ALA A 99 0.93 -6.25 -3.27
CA ALA A 99 0.73 -6.20 -1.83
C ALA A 99 1.99 -6.62 -1.06
N LYS A 100 2.64 -7.72 -1.48
CA LYS A 100 3.90 -8.21 -0.89
C LYS A 100 5.05 -7.22 -1.08
N VAL A 101 5.16 -6.63 -2.27
CA VAL A 101 6.20 -5.64 -2.59
C VAL A 101 6.08 -4.41 -1.69
N LEU A 102 4.87 -3.87 -1.53
CA LEU A 102 4.64 -2.71 -0.67
C LEU A 102 4.83 -3.04 0.81
N TYR A 103 4.46 -4.25 1.22
CA TYR A 103 4.68 -4.72 2.59
C TYR A 103 6.18 -4.80 2.92
N ALA A 104 7.00 -5.34 2.01
CA ALA A 104 8.46 -5.32 2.14
C ALA A 104 8.99 -3.88 2.19
N GLN A 105 8.63 -3.09 1.19
CA GLN A 105 9.20 -1.76 0.97
C GLN A 105 8.92 -0.80 2.13
N TYR A 106 7.72 -0.86 2.71
CA TYR A 106 7.31 0.09 3.72
C TYR A 106 7.36 -0.48 5.13
N TYR A 107 6.63 -1.58 5.38
CA TYR A 107 6.56 -2.11 6.74
C TYR A 107 7.87 -2.80 7.15
N ALA A 108 8.39 -3.74 6.36
CA ALA A 108 9.57 -4.51 6.78
C ALA A 108 10.79 -3.60 7.00
N VAL A 109 10.99 -2.61 6.13
CA VAL A 109 12.02 -1.56 6.31
C VAL A 109 11.76 -0.73 7.58
N ALA A 110 10.55 -0.21 7.79
CA ALA A 110 10.22 0.57 8.99
C ALA A 110 10.32 -0.24 10.29
N ALA A 111 10.07 -1.54 10.23
CA ALA A 111 10.20 -2.47 11.34
C ALA A 111 11.64 -2.99 11.55
N GLN A 112 12.56 -2.68 10.64
CA GLN A 112 13.93 -3.20 10.61
C GLN A 112 13.95 -4.75 10.64
N ASP A 113 13.10 -5.36 9.81
CA ASP A 113 12.89 -6.81 9.67
C ASP A 113 13.39 -7.31 8.29
N PRO A 114 14.71 -7.55 8.14
CA PRO A 114 15.28 -8.01 6.87
C PRO A 114 14.85 -9.43 6.50
N GLU A 115 14.52 -10.28 7.47
CA GLU A 115 14.00 -11.63 7.24
C GLU A 115 12.66 -11.58 6.53
N LEU A 116 11.70 -10.81 7.05
CA LEU A 116 10.40 -10.60 6.42
C LEU A 116 10.55 -10.00 5.02
N PHE A 117 11.43 -9.01 4.87
CA PHE A 117 11.70 -8.36 3.59
C PHE A 117 12.15 -9.37 2.52
N ARG A 118 13.16 -10.21 2.82
CA ARG A 118 13.64 -11.24 1.89
C ARG A 118 12.58 -12.30 1.62
N GLN A 119 11.86 -12.71 2.65
CA GLN A 119 10.81 -13.72 2.53
C GLN A 119 9.74 -13.29 1.54
N VAL A 120 9.08 -12.13 1.76
CA VAL A 120 7.93 -11.74 0.93
C VAL A 120 8.35 -11.36 -0.49
N LEU A 121 9.56 -10.81 -0.69
CA LEU A 121 10.09 -10.54 -2.03
C LEU A 121 10.45 -11.82 -2.76
N GLY A 122 11.03 -12.81 -2.08
CA GLY A 122 11.28 -14.14 -2.63
C GLY A 122 9.98 -14.81 -3.07
N GLU A 123 8.95 -14.80 -2.22
CA GLU A 123 7.63 -15.30 -2.57
C GLU A 123 7.02 -14.58 -3.80
N THR A 124 7.24 -13.27 -3.94
CA THR A 124 6.80 -12.52 -5.12
C THR A 124 7.50 -12.98 -6.40
N LEU A 125 8.81 -13.26 -6.33
CA LEU A 125 9.60 -13.68 -7.49
C LEU A 125 9.19 -15.09 -7.96
N GLU A 126 8.98 -16.01 -7.01
CA GLU A 126 8.59 -17.40 -7.29
C GLU A 126 7.11 -17.58 -7.65
N ALA A 127 6.23 -16.66 -7.26
CA ALA A 127 4.80 -16.80 -7.53
C ALA A 127 4.46 -16.87 -9.03
N SER A 128 3.64 -17.84 -9.43
CA SER A 128 3.08 -17.86 -10.80
C SER A 128 1.98 -16.79 -10.91
N PRO A 129 2.01 -15.88 -11.91
CA PRO A 129 0.98 -14.86 -12.08
C PRO A 129 -0.31 -15.47 -12.62
N ASP A 130 -1.09 -16.06 -11.73
CA ASP A 130 -2.32 -16.81 -12.05
C ASP A 130 -3.60 -15.94 -12.00
N LEU A 131 -3.47 -14.63 -11.75
CA LEU A 131 -4.59 -13.69 -11.61
C LEU A 131 -4.76 -12.85 -12.89
N PRO A 132 -5.68 -13.21 -13.83
CA PRO A 132 -5.73 -12.59 -15.16
C PRO A 132 -5.91 -11.08 -15.13
N HIS A 133 -6.81 -10.58 -14.27
CA HIS A 133 -7.11 -9.15 -14.14
C HIS A 133 -5.98 -8.33 -13.50
N ALA A 134 -5.00 -8.97 -12.86
CA ALA A 134 -3.84 -8.32 -12.27
C ALA A 134 -2.52 -8.69 -12.94
N ARG A 135 -2.55 -9.37 -14.10
CA ARG A 135 -1.35 -9.91 -14.75
C ARG A 135 -0.26 -8.86 -14.96
N LEU A 136 -0.63 -7.69 -15.47
CA LEU A 136 0.30 -6.58 -15.67
C LEU A 136 0.86 -6.06 -14.35
N ALA A 137 0.01 -5.81 -13.36
CA ALA A 137 0.42 -5.32 -12.05
C ALA A 137 1.36 -6.33 -11.34
N ASN A 138 1.08 -7.63 -11.47
CA ASN A 138 1.92 -8.70 -10.94
C ASN A 138 3.27 -8.81 -11.66
N ALA A 139 3.30 -8.62 -12.99
CA ALA A 139 4.56 -8.55 -13.72
C ALA A 139 5.42 -7.36 -13.25
N VAL A 140 4.80 -6.18 -13.05
CA VAL A 140 5.48 -5.01 -12.49
C VAL A 140 5.95 -5.27 -11.05
N ALA A 141 5.15 -5.97 -10.24
CA ALA A 141 5.52 -6.34 -8.88
C ALA A 141 6.80 -7.19 -8.86
N LYS A 142 6.93 -8.19 -9.75
CA LYS A 142 8.16 -8.99 -9.87
C LYS A 142 9.39 -8.14 -10.23
N LEU A 143 9.25 -7.21 -11.17
CA LEU A 143 10.33 -6.28 -11.54
C LEU A 143 10.75 -5.42 -10.35
N LYS A 144 9.78 -4.89 -9.60
CA LYS A 144 10.05 -4.12 -8.38
C LYS A 144 10.70 -4.97 -7.29
N ALA A 145 10.23 -6.19 -7.08
CA ALA A 145 10.78 -7.10 -6.08
C ALA A 145 12.26 -7.40 -6.34
N LYS A 146 12.63 -7.67 -7.59
CA LYS A 146 14.04 -7.89 -7.97
C LYS A 146 14.91 -6.68 -7.61
N ARG A 147 14.49 -5.47 -8.03
CA ARG A 147 15.22 -4.23 -7.73
C ARG A 147 15.30 -3.93 -6.23
N LEU A 148 14.27 -4.29 -5.48
CA LEU A 148 14.25 -4.04 -4.04
C LEU A 148 15.17 -5.01 -3.30
N MET A 149 15.25 -6.27 -3.74
CA MET A 149 16.20 -7.26 -3.21
C MET A 149 17.66 -6.83 -3.37
N GLU A 150 18.00 -6.20 -4.50
CA GLU A 150 19.34 -5.66 -4.77
C GLU A 150 19.75 -4.52 -3.81
N ARG A 151 18.79 -3.93 -3.08
CA ARG A 151 19.02 -2.82 -2.14
C ARG A 151 18.94 -3.24 -0.68
N THR A 152 18.95 -4.54 -0.38
CA THR A 152 18.80 -5.05 0.99
C THR A 152 19.81 -4.41 1.95
N ASP A 153 21.09 -4.39 1.60
CA ASP A 153 22.17 -3.87 2.45
C ASP A 153 22.15 -2.33 2.59
N GLU A 154 21.42 -1.61 1.74
CA GLU A 154 21.22 -0.16 1.84
C GLU A 154 20.08 0.18 2.82
N LEU A 155 19.11 -0.72 2.95
CA LEU A 155 17.85 -0.48 3.68
C LEU A 155 17.88 -1.00 5.12
N PHE A 156 18.83 -1.88 5.45
CA PHE A 156 19.02 -2.52 6.75
C PHE A 156 20.50 -2.53 7.12
#